data_AF-A0A968X4A4-F1
#
_entry.id   AF-A0A968X4A4-F1
#
_cell.length_a   1.000
_cell.length_b   1.000
_cell.length_c   1.000
_cell.angle_alpha   90.00
_cell.angle_beta   90.00
_cell.angle_gamma   90.00
#
_symmetry.space_group_name_H-M   'P 1'
#
loop_
_entity.id
_entity.type
_entity.pdbx_description
1 polymer ?
#
loop_
_entity_poly.entity_id
_entity_poly.type
_entity_poly.pdbx_seq_one_letter_code
_entity_poly.pdbx_strand_id
1 'polypeptide(L)' 'WIDEISNYFLERQNSGFVEGFNNRIKVMKRRCYGIFKVKHIFQRLTLDLHGYERFGPTLNKA' A
#
# COMPACT_ATOMS: atom_id res chain seq x y z
N TRP A 1 17.69 -20.28 -6.75
CA TRP A 1 17.97 -18.98 -7.39
C TRP A 1 17.46 -18.89 -8.82
N ILE A 2 17.97 -19.67 -9.79
CA ILE A 2 17.39 -19.68 -11.16
C ILE A 2 15.93 -20.18 -11.15
N ASP A 3 15.63 -21.22 -10.38
CA ASP A 3 14.26 -21.77 -10.33
C ASP A 3 13.24 -20.80 -9.70
N GLU A 4 13.63 -20.05 -8.67
CA GLU A 4 12.76 -19.02 -8.05
C GLU A 4 12.50 -17.85 -8.99
N ILE A 5 13.53 -17.43 -9.75
CA ILE A 5 13.39 -16.39 -10.77
C ILE A 5 12.47 -16.89 -11.89
N SER A 6 12.64 -18.13 -12.35
CA SER A 6 11.79 -18.74 -13.38
C SER A 6 10.33 -18.89 -12.91
N ASN A 7 10.09 -19.31 -11.66
CA ASN A 7 8.75 -19.43 -11.09
C ASN A 7 8.01 -18.08 -11.04
N TYR A 8 8.72 -17.00 -10.73
CA TYR A 8 8.16 -15.64 -10.77
C TYR A 8 7.61 -15.28 -12.16
N PHE A 9 8.29 -15.67 -13.24
CA PHE A 9 7.84 -15.44 -14.61
C PHE A 9 6.76 -16.43 -15.06
N LEU A 10 6.82 -17.69 -14.62
CA LEU A 10 5.81 -18.72 -14.92
C LEU A 10 4.45 -18.37 -14.32
N GLU A 11 4.44 -17.88 -13.08
CA GLU A 11 3.24 -17.41 -12.40
C GLU A 11 2.80 -16.01 -12.85
N ARG A 12 3.55 -15.37 -13.76
CA ARG A 12 3.31 -14.00 -14.25
C ARG A 12 3.19 -13.00 -13.09
N GLN A 13 3.91 -13.25 -12.01
CA GLN A 13 3.95 -12.36 -10.86
C GLN A 13 4.54 -11.03 -11.33
N ASN A 14 3.88 -9.94 -10.98
CA ASN A 14 4.35 -8.60 -11.28
C ASN A 14 4.60 -7.84 -9.98
N SER A 15 5.66 -7.05 -9.97
CA SER A 15 5.96 -6.15 -8.87
C SER A 15 5.03 -4.93 -8.84
N GLY A 16 4.00 -4.86 -9.70
CA GLY A 16 3.17 -3.67 -9.87
C GLY A 16 2.45 -3.26 -8.59
N PHE A 17 1.95 -4.22 -7.82
CA PHE A 17 1.39 -3.94 -6.49
C PHE A 17 2.45 -3.40 -5.53
N VAL A 18 3.61 -4.07 -5.44
CA VAL A 18 4.72 -3.70 -4.54
C VAL A 18 5.28 -2.31 -4.90
N GLU A 19 5.43 -2.03 -6.19
CA GLU A 19 5.90 -0.75 -6.72
C GLU A 19 4.88 0.36 -6.45
N GLY A 20 3.60 0.11 -6.72
CA GLY A 20 2.52 1.05 -6.42
C GLY A 20 2.44 1.37 -4.93
N PHE A 21 2.58 0.34 -4.08
CA PHE A 21 2.60 0.49 -2.63
C PHE A 21 3.80 1.32 -2.15
N ASN A 22 5.00 1.01 -2.64
CA ASN A 22 6.22 1.75 -2.31
C ASN A 22 6.14 3.22 -2.74
N ASN A 23 5.56 3.51 -3.90
CA ASN A 23 5.35 4.87 -4.37
C ASN A 23 4.36 5.65 -3.48
N ARG A 24 3.27 5.02 -3.02
CA ARG A 24 2.35 5.64 -2.05
C ARG A 24 3.04 5.99 -0.73
N ILE A 25 3.82 5.07 -0.15
CA ILE A 25 4.61 5.35 1.06
C ILE A 25 5.60 6.49 0.82
N LYS A 26 6.26 6.50 -0.34
CA LYS A 26 7.22 7.54 -0.73
C LYS A 26 6.59 8.93 -0.84
N VAL A 27 5.37 9.02 -1.35
CA VAL A 27 4.62 10.29 -1.42
C VAL A 27 4.13 10.71 -0.04
N MET A 28 3.62 9.77 0.76
CA MET A 28 3.16 10.03 2.13
C MET A 28 4.28 10.65 2.98
N LYS A 29 5.49 10.06 2.98
CA LYS A 29 6.63 10.62 3.71
C LYS A 29 7.07 12.02 3.22
N ARG A 30 6.82 12.36 1.95
CA ARG A 30 7.19 13.67 1.35
C ARG A 30 6.17 14.77 1.66
N ARG A 31 4.88 14.44 1.70
CA ARG A 31 3.81 15.41 2.04
C ARG A 31 3.82 15.75 3.52
N CYS A 32 4.24 14.79 4.34
CA CYS A 32 4.27 14.93 5.78
C CYS A 32 5.60 15.56 6.23
N TYR A 33 5.79 16.87 5.96
CA TYR A 33 6.92 17.69 6.43
C TYR A 33 6.95 17.89 7.98
N GLY A 34 6.49 16.91 8.77
CA GLY A 34 6.41 16.95 10.23
C GLY A 34 5.99 15.64 10.90
N ILE A 35 5.71 14.57 10.13
CA ILE A 35 5.36 13.26 10.71
C ILE A 35 6.62 12.40 10.85
N PHE A 36 7.43 12.69 11.87
CA PHE A 36 8.62 11.91 12.21
C PHE A 36 8.31 10.76 13.18
N LYS A 37 7.14 10.81 13.85
CA LYS A 37 6.72 9.73 14.75
C LYS A 37 6.19 8.56 13.93
N VAL A 38 6.91 7.44 14.00
CA VAL A 38 6.58 6.15 13.36
C VAL A 38 5.11 5.74 13.58
N LYS A 39 4.57 5.97 14.77
CA LYS A 39 3.15 5.73 15.10
C LYS A 39 2.17 6.39 14.13
N HIS A 40 2.40 7.67 13.80
CA HIS A 40 1.52 8.42 12.90
C HIS A 40 1.64 7.99 11.45
N ILE A 41 2.84 7.55 11.03
CA ILE A 41 3.05 6.95 9.71
C ILE A 41 2.21 5.68 9.57
N PHE A 42 2.25 4.78 10.56
CA PHE A 42 1.45 3.55 10.55
C PHE A 42 -0.06 3.82 10.62
N GLN A 43 -0.50 4.79 11.42
CA GLN A 43 -1.90 5.21 11.44
C GLN A 43 -2.36 5.66 10.05
N ARG A 44 -1.57 6.51 9.38
CA ARG A 44 -1.90 7.00 8.05
C ARG A 44 -1.88 5.91 7.00
N LEU A 45 -0.87 5.04 7.03
CA LEU A 45 -0.78 3.88 6.14
C LEU A 45 -2.00 2.95 6.29
N THR A 46 -2.44 2.73 7.53
CA THR A 46 -3.62 1.91 7.82
C THR A 46 -4.89 2.54 7.25
N LEU A 47 -5.06 3.86 7.37
CA LEU A 47 -6.17 4.59 6.77
C LEU A 47 -6.10 4.60 5.23
N ASP A 48 -4.93 4.74 4.63
CA ASP A 48 -4.80 4.73 3.17
C ASP A 48 -5.05 3.34 2.55
N LEU A 49 -4.80 2.26 3.31
CA LEU A 49 -5.03 0.88 2.87
C LEU A 49 -6.46 0.39 3.15
N HIS A 50 -6.98 0.63 4.36
CA HIS A 50 -8.24 0.06 4.84
C HIS A 50 -9.29 1.12 5.18
N GLY A 51 -8.97 2.41 5.04
CA GLY A 51 -9.87 3.48 5.47
C GLY A 51 -11.15 3.54 4.65
N TYR A 52 -11.10 3.24 3.35
CA TYR A 52 -12.31 3.15 2.54
C TYR A 52 -13.19 1.96 2.93
N GLU A 53 -12.60 0.80 3.23
CA GLU A 53 -13.33 -0.37 3.71
C GLU A 53 -14.00 -0.11 5.07
N ARG A 54 -13.28 0.54 5.98
CA ARG A 54 -13.73 0.76 7.37
C ARG A 54 -14.63 1.99 7.56
N PHE A 55 -14.44 3.03 6.76
CA PHE A 55 -15.07 4.34 6.94
C PHE A 55 -15.67 4.90 5.66
N GLY A 56 -15.63 4.15 4.55
CA GLY A 56 -16.33 4.52 3.33
C GLY A 56 -17.82 4.65 3.60
N PRO A 57 -18.53 5.53 2.86
CA PRO A 57 -19.98 5.59 2.97
C PRO A 57 -20.52 4.19 2.70
N THR A 58 -21.25 3.62 3.66
CA THR A 58 -22.03 2.41 3.43
C THR A 58 -22.90 2.71 2.20
N LEU A 59 -22.56 2.10 1.07
CA LEU A 59 -23.55 1.90 0.01
C LEU A 59 -24.64 1.10 0.70
N ASN A 60 -25.68 1.79 1.16
CA ASN A 60 -26.97 1.19 1.45
C ASN A 60 -27.33 0.46 0.16
N LYS A 61 -27.10 -0.85 0.16
CA LYS A 61 -27.65 -1.75 -0.83
C LYS A 61 -29.16 -1.68 -0.61
N ALA A 62 -29.81 -0.86 -1.42
CA ALA A 62 -31.19 -1.09 -1.82
C ALA A 62 -31.24 -2.36 -2.67
#